data_AF-A0A139XPG7-F1
#
_entry.id   AF-A0A139XPG7-F1
#
_cell.length_a   1.000
_cell.length_b   1.000
_cell.length_c   1.000
_cell.angle_alpha   90.00
_cell.angle_beta   90.00
_cell.angle_gamma   90.00
#
_symmetry.space_group_name_H-M   'P 1'
#
loop_
_entity.id
_entity.type
_entity.pdbx_description
1 polymer ?
#
loop_
_entity_poly.entity_id
_entity_poly.type
_entity_poly.pdbx_seq_one_letter_code
_entity_poly.pdbx_strand_id
1 'polypeptide(L)'
;VFSFTNAERIQWLRHRLHIPGAWLFAEDANKVFVSFVNCFDQAGVGMQRAADPHDNEEYLFADCRLYEAHRIFPCFDQPNLQGTFSLTVTAPPSCSVVANSGSSTSPFVHAGAQNRSRRFDKPIK
;
A
#
# COMPACT_ATOMS: atom_id res chain seq x y z
N VAL A 1 -4.31 11.37 20.16
CA VAL A 1 -3.68 10.33 19.31
C VAL A 1 -2.70 9.59 20.19
N PHE A 2 -3.09 8.41 20.69
CA PHE A 2 -2.13 7.52 21.35
C PHE A 2 -1.44 6.72 20.24
N SER A 3 -0.11 6.80 20.20
CA SER A 3 0.72 5.94 19.36
C SER A 3 1.34 4.90 20.27
N PHE A 4 1.00 3.63 20.06
CA PHE A 4 1.64 2.51 20.73
C PHE A 4 2.45 1.75 19.69
N THR A 5 3.78 1.78 19.81
CA THR A 5 4.67 0.90 19.03
C THR A 5 4.83 -0.40 19.79
N ASN A 6 3.79 -1.25 19.80
CA ASN A 6 3.82 -2.52 20.53
C ASN A 6 4.15 -3.69 19.59
N ALA A 7 5.32 -3.59 18.94
CA ALA A 7 5.75 -4.56 17.92
C ALA A 7 5.86 -6.00 18.48
N GLU A 8 6.13 -6.16 19.79
CA GLU A 8 6.33 -7.46 20.41
C GLU A 8 5.04 -8.26 20.72
N ARG A 9 3.85 -7.67 20.48
CA ARG A 9 2.56 -8.32 20.81
C ARG A 9 1.60 -8.49 19.64
N ILE A 10 1.91 -7.94 18.46
CA ILE A 10 1.04 -8.09 17.30
C ILE A 10 1.27 -9.47 16.70
N GLN A 11 0.24 -10.32 16.78
CA GLN A 11 0.29 -11.63 16.15
C GLN A 11 0.03 -11.47 14.64
N TRP A 12 1.02 -11.84 13.84
CA TRP A 12 0.87 -11.97 12.40
C TRP A 12 0.61 -13.44 12.04
N LEU A 13 -0.57 -13.72 11.53
CA LEU A 13 -1.03 -15.05 11.16
C LEU A 13 -1.18 -15.13 9.64
N ARG A 14 -0.11 -15.53 8.96
CA ARG A 14 0.02 -15.62 7.50
C ARG A 14 -0.23 -14.30 6.76
N HIS A 15 -1.47 -13.88 6.62
CA HIS A 15 -1.86 -12.65 5.93
C HIS A 15 -2.71 -11.72 6.81
N ARG A 16 -2.85 -12.02 8.10
CA ARG A 16 -3.68 -11.24 9.03
C ARG A 16 -2.85 -10.70 10.18
N LEU A 17 -3.06 -9.42 10.49
CA LEU A 17 -2.57 -8.78 11.70
C LEU A 17 -3.70 -8.77 12.72
N HIS A 18 -3.49 -9.42 13.87
CA HIS A 18 -4.46 -9.42 14.96
C HIS A 18 -4.18 -8.24 15.90
N ILE A 19 -5.14 -7.32 15.99
CA ILE A 19 -5.12 -6.18 16.90
C ILE A 19 -6.12 -6.47 18.02
N PRO A 20 -5.67 -6.60 19.28
CA PRO A 20 -6.58 -6.84 20.40
C PRO A 20 -7.61 -5.72 20.56
N GLY A 21 -8.88 -6.08 20.75
CA GLY A 21 -9.97 -5.10 20.92
C GLY A 21 -9.76 -4.14 22.11
N ALA A 22 -9.04 -4.58 23.14
CA ALA A 22 -8.66 -3.74 24.28
C ALA A 22 -7.74 -2.55 23.91
N TRP A 23 -7.17 -2.53 22.71
CA TRP A 23 -6.36 -1.41 22.19
C TRP A 23 -7.19 -0.41 21.39
N LEU A 24 -8.44 -0.76 21.07
CA LEU A 24 -9.29 0.03 20.21
C LEU A 24 -10.26 0.86 21.05
N PHE A 25 -10.50 2.08 20.61
CA PHE A 25 -11.63 2.87 21.10
C PHE A 25 -12.93 2.28 20.55
N ALA A 26 -13.92 2.08 21.43
CA ALA A 26 -15.21 1.50 21.06
C ALA A 26 -16.14 2.50 20.36
N GLU A 27 -16.06 3.77 20.74
CA GLU A 27 -17.01 4.82 20.29
C GLU A 27 -16.33 5.90 19.43
N ASP A 28 -15.04 5.75 19.16
CA ASP A 28 -14.23 6.74 18.46
C ASP A 28 -13.44 6.13 17.28
N ALA A 29 -12.91 7.01 16.43
CA ALA A 29 -12.11 6.59 15.30
C ALA A 29 -10.72 6.06 15.72
N ASN A 30 -10.39 4.86 15.25
CA ASN A 30 -9.07 4.26 15.43
C ASN A 30 -8.15 4.62 14.25
N LYS A 31 -6.90 5.02 14.54
CA LYS A 31 -5.86 5.21 13.52
C LYS A 31 -4.79 4.15 13.70
N VAL A 32 -4.58 3.33 12.67
CA VAL A 32 -3.59 2.25 12.67
C VAL A 32 -2.48 2.60 11.69
N PHE A 33 -1.25 2.58 12.17
CA PHE A 33 -0.05 2.76 11.35
C PHE A 33 0.67 1.42 11.22
N VAL A 34 0.93 1.00 9.99
CA VAL A 34 1.65 -0.25 9.70
C VAL A 34 2.83 0.08 8.80
N SER A 35 4.03 -0.30 9.23
CA SER A 35 5.23 -0.32 8.41
C SER A 35 5.52 -1.76 8.02
N PHE A 36 5.77 -2.02 6.74
CA PHE A 36 5.95 -3.35 6.20
C PHE A 36 6.89 -3.32 5.00
N VAL A 37 7.47 -4.48 4.70
CA VAL A 37 8.23 -4.75 3.48
C VAL A 37 7.67 -6.04 2.91
N ASN A 38 7.50 -6.10 1.59
CA ASN A 38 7.08 -7.31 0.91
C ASN A 38 7.98 -7.60 -0.30
N CYS A 39 8.11 -8.89 -0.63
CA CYS A 39 8.72 -9.32 -1.88
C CYS A 39 7.73 -9.11 -3.04
N PHE A 40 8.25 -9.03 -4.27
CA PHE A 40 7.40 -9.12 -5.45
C PHE A 40 6.80 -10.52 -5.56
N ASP A 41 5.52 -10.54 -5.89
CA ASP A 41 4.74 -11.74 -6.15
C ASP A 41 5.08 -12.33 -7.53
N GLN A 42 4.90 -13.64 -7.68
CA GLN A 42 5.19 -14.38 -8.93
C GLN A 42 3.97 -15.13 -9.50
N ALA A 43 2.83 -15.09 -8.78
CA ALA A 43 1.64 -15.87 -9.10
C ALA A 43 0.60 -15.07 -9.92
N GLY A 44 0.99 -13.93 -10.51
CA GLY A 44 0.08 -13.11 -11.32
C GLY A 44 -0.98 -12.32 -10.54
N VAL A 45 -0.90 -12.28 -9.21
CA VAL A 45 -1.72 -11.42 -8.33
C VAL A 45 -0.83 -10.79 -7.26
N GLY A 46 -1.24 -9.66 -6.70
CA GLY A 46 -0.44 -8.87 -5.77
C GLY A 46 0.51 -7.90 -6.47
N MET A 47 1.69 -7.66 -5.90
CA MET A 47 2.68 -6.72 -6.45
C MET A 47 3.67 -7.45 -7.36
N GLN A 48 3.57 -7.22 -8.67
CA GLN A 48 4.31 -7.96 -9.69
C GLN A 48 5.47 -7.13 -10.27
N ARG A 49 6.48 -7.85 -10.78
CA ARG A 49 7.58 -7.30 -11.58
C ARG A 49 7.67 -8.08 -12.89
N ALA A 50 7.73 -7.37 -14.01
CA ALA A 50 7.92 -7.94 -15.34
C ALA A 50 8.99 -7.15 -16.11
N ALA A 51 9.75 -7.85 -16.94
CA ALA A 51 10.61 -7.23 -17.95
C ALA A 51 9.90 -7.30 -19.30
N ASP A 52 9.82 -6.19 -20.02
CA ASP A 52 9.25 -6.18 -21.36
C ASP A 52 10.36 -6.54 -22.38
N PRO A 53 10.19 -7.60 -23.19
CA PRO A 53 11.20 -8.01 -24.17
C PRO A 53 11.36 -7.03 -25.34
N HIS A 54 10.46 -6.07 -25.52
CA HIS A 54 10.50 -5.11 -26.62
C HIS A 54 11.40 -3.90 -26.34
N ASP A 55 11.47 -3.45 -25.09
CA ASP A 55 12.28 -2.30 -24.68
C ASP A 55 13.37 -2.64 -23.64
N ASN A 56 13.39 -3.87 -23.11
CA ASN A 56 14.28 -4.32 -22.03
C ASN A 56 14.13 -3.51 -20.73
N GLU A 57 13.00 -2.83 -20.52
CA GLU A 57 12.70 -2.09 -19.31
C GLU A 57 11.93 -2.95 -18.30
N GLU A 58 12.00 -2.54 -17.03
CA GLU A 58 11.26 -3.17 -15.95
C GLU A 58 9.98 -2.41 -15.60
N TYR A 59 8.91 -3.17 -15.46
CA TYR A 59 7.59 -2.68 -15.11
C TYR A 59 7.14 -3.31 -13.80
N LEU A 60 6.63 -2.46 -12.92
CA LEU A 60 5.97 -2.86 -11.67
C LEU A 60 4.48 -2.57 -11.78
N PHE A 61 3.65 -3.53 -11.39
CA PHE A 61 2.20 -3.36 -11.41
C PHE A 61 1.54 -4.12 -10.27
N ALA A 62 0.38 -3.62 -9.84
CA ALA A 62 -0.42 -4.18 -8.77
C ALA A 62 -1.68 -4.82 -9.36
N ASP A 63 -1.92 -6.08 -9.02
CA ASP A 63 -3.13 -6.81 -9.39
C ASP A 63 -3.89 -7.25 -8.13
N CYS A 64 -5.02 -6.61 -7.86
CA CYS A 64 -5.82 -6.82 -6.66
C CYS A 64 -7.00 -7.80 -6.86
N ARG A 65 -7.03 -8.58 -7.94
CA ARG A 65 -8.16 -9.49 -8.21
C ARG A 65 -8.32 -10.55 -7.12
N LEU A 66 -9.54 -11.09 -6.99
CA LEU A 66 -9.84 -12.26 -6.14
C LEU A 66 -9.58 -12.09 -4.63
N TYR A 67 -9.71 -10.88 -4.08
CA TYR A 67 -9.46 -10.62 -2.64
C TYR A 67 -7.98 -10.78 -2.25
N GLU A 68 -7.08 -10.36 -3.14
CA GLU A 68 -5.62 -10.45 -2.97
C GLU A 68 -4.96 -9.07 -2.79
N ALA A 69 -5.73 -8.01 -2.50
CA ALA A 69 -5.19 -6.67 -2.27
C ALA A 69 -4.25 -6.62 -1.04
N HIS A 70 -4.50 -7.48 -0.04
CA HIS A 70 -3.68 -7.63 1.16
C HIS A 70 -2.22 -8.03 0.87
N ARG A 71 -1.91 -8.53 -0.33
CA ARG A 71 -0.53 -8.83 -0.75
C ARG A 71 0.25 -7.60 -1.16
N ILE A 72 -0.42 -6.50 -1.48
CA ILE A 72 0.24 -5.24 -1.86
C ILE A 72 0.44 -4.36 -0.63
N PHE A 73 -0.57 -4.26 0.24
CA PHE A 73 -0.50 -3.47 1.47
C PHE A 73 -1.50 -3.95 2.53
N PRO A 74 -1.26 -3.69 3.83
CA PRO A 74 -2.20 -3.99 4.91
C PRO A 74 -3.52 -3.22 4.72
N CYS A 75 -4.62 -3.96 4.57
CA CYS A 75 -5.95 -3.40 4.37
C CYS A 75 -7.04 -4.34 4.91
N PHE A 76 -8.27 -3.83 4.97
CA PHE A 76 -9.46 -4.66 5.19
C PHE A 76 -9.93 -5.20 3.84
N ASP A 77 -9.36 -6.31 3.38
CA ASP A 77 -9.53 -6.87 2.04
C ASP A 77 -10.88 -7.58 1.85
N GLN A 78 -11.94 -6.78 1.83
CA GLN A 78 -13.33 -7.22 1.74
C GLN A 78 -14.07 -6.26 0.80
N PRO A 79 -14.85 -6.78 -0.18
CA PRO A 79 -15.47 -5.95 -1.21
C PRO A 79 -16.57 -5.02 -0.66
N ASN A 80 -17.17 -5.39 0.47
CA ASN A 80 -18.21 -4.63 1.15
C ASN A 80 -17.64 -3.60 2.15
N LEU A 81 -16.31 -3.51 2.32
CA LEU A 81 -15.63 -2.53 3.16
C LEU A 81 -14.98 -1.46 2.29
N GLN A 82 -15.78 -0.48 1.88
CA GLN A 82 -15.31 0.62 1.04
C GLN A 82 -14.46 1.62 1.82
N GLY A 83 -13.54 2.27 1.13
CA GLY A 83 -12.67 3.30 1.69
C GLY A 83 -12.09 4.23 0.62
N THR A 84 -11.51 5.33 1.08
CA THR A 84 -10.70 6.22 0.23
C THR A 84 -9.23 5.92 0.47
N PHE A 85 -8.45 5.79 -0.60
CA PHE A 85 -7.02 5.56 -0.52
C PHE A 85 -6.27 6.80 -0.97
N SER A 86 -5.29 7.20 -0.16
CA SER A 86 -4.27 8.20 -0.50
C SER A 86 -2.93 7.49 -0.64
N LEU A 87 -2.47 7.27 -1.88
CA LEU A 87 -1.20 6.59 -2.15
C LEU A 87 -0.09 7.62 -2.36
N THR A 88 1.11 7.40 -1.79
CA THR A 88 2.33 8.11 -2.15
C THR A 88 3.37 7.11 -2.63
N VAL A 89 3.82 7.24 -3.88
CA VAL A 89 4.83 6.34 -4.46
C VAL A 89 6.15 7.07 -4.58
N THR A 90 7.21 6.49 -4.04
CA THR A 90 8.60 6.93 -4.23
C THR A 90 9.21 6.07 -5.34
N ALA A 91 9.59 6.69 -6.45
CA ALA A 91 10.19 5.99 -7.58
C ALA A 91 11.40 6.77 -8.15
N PRO A 92 12.30 6.09 -8.90
CA PRO A 92 13.37 6.74 -9.64
C PRO A 92 12.85 7.85 -10.56
N PRO A 93 13.63 8.92 -10.83
CA PRO A 93 13.20 10.04 -11.69
C PRO A 93 12.76 9.65 -13.09
N SER A 94 13.36 8.59 -13.65
CA SER A 94 13.05 8.04 -14.98
C SER A 94 11.73 7.28 -15.03
N CYS A 95 11.21 6.81 -13.89
CA CYS A 95 9.99 6.02 -13.85
C CYS A 95 8.74 6.90 -13.93
N SER A 96 7.78 6.46 -14.74
CA SER A 96 6.42 7.00 -14.73
C SER A 96 5.55 6.21 -13.75
N VAL A 97 4.83 6.91 -12.88
CA VAL A 97 3.90 6.30 -11.92
C VAL A 97 2.47 6.59 -12.33
N VAL A 98 1.68 5.53 -12.52
CA VAL A 98 0.27 5.59 -12.92
C VAL A 98 -0.57 4.86 -11.86
N ALA A 99 -1.77 5.39 -11.57
CA ALA A 99 -2.75 4.73 -10.71
C ALA A 99 -4.18 5.05 -11.19
N ASN A 100 -5.18 4.46 -10.53
CA ASN A 100 -6.59 4.47 -10.94
C ASN A 100 -7.24 5.86 -11.05
N SER A 101 -6.67 6.90 -10.43
CA SER A 101 -7.18 8.27 -10.50
C SER A 101 -6.14 9.24 -11.07
N GLY A 102 -6.60 10.32 -11.70
CA GLY A 102 -5.72 11.40 -12.14
C GLY A 102 -4.83 11.92 -11.00
N SER A 103 -3.54 12.05 -11.27
CA SER A 103 -2.54 12.42 -10.26
C SER A 103 -2.60 13.92 -9.95
N SER A 104 -2.61 14.29 -8.67
CA SER A 104 -2.11 15.59 -8.25
C SER A 104 -0.59 15.43 -7.99
N THR A 105 0.22 16.17 -8.75
CA THR A 105 1.67 16.19 -8.50
C THR A 105 1.92 17.10 -7.31
N SER A 106 2.32 16.53 -6.17
CA SER A 106 2.89 17.32 -5.07
C SER A 106 4.30 16.79 -4.81
N PRO A 107 5.35 17.62 -4.90
CA PRO A 107 6.69 17.18 -4.58
C PRO A 107 6.80 16.96 -3.06
N PHE A 108 6.74 15.70 -2.64
CA PHE A 108 7.17 15.29 -1.31
C PHE A 108 8.61 14.77 -1.44
N VAL A 109 9.58 15.53 -0.92
CA VAL A 109 11.00 15.18 -0.91
C VAL A 109 11.35 14.62 0.46
N HIS A 110 11.76 13.36 0.54
CA HIS A 110 12.43 12.84 1.73
C HIS A 110 13.90 13.25 1.66
N ALA A 111 14.46 13.78 2.75
CA ALA A 111 15.85 14.25 2.78
C ALA A 111 16.81 13.08 2.48
N GLY A 112 17.41 13.07 1.29
CA GLY A 112 18.48 12.14 0.92
C GLY A 112 18.36 11.45 -0.44
N ALA A 113 17.21 11.51 -1.12
CA ALA A 113 17.07 10.91 -2.46
C ALA A 113 16.24 11.79 -3.39
N GLN A 114 16.69 11.97 -4.63
CA GLN A 114 15.95 12.67 -5.68
C GLN A 114 14.76 11.82 -6.16
N ASN A 115 13.79 11.57 -5.29
CA ASN A 115 12.65 10.73 -5.60
C ASN A 115 11.40 11.57 -5.87
N ARG A 116 10.61 11.16 -6.86
CA ARG A 116 9.30 11.76 -7.14
C ARG A 116 8.24 11.07 -6.30
N SER A 117 7.40 11.87 -5.65
CA SER A 117 6.23 11.43 -4.89
C SER A 117 4.96 11.81 -5.63
N ARG A 118 3.97 10.92 -5.72
CA ARG A 118 2.66 11.20 -6.34
C ARG A 118 1.52 10.80 -5.42
N ARG A 119 0.55 11.71 -5.23
CA ARG A 119 -0.66 11.49 -4.44
C ARG A 119 -1.85 11.15 -5.35
N PHE A 120 -2.61 10.14 -4.93
CA PHE A 120 -3.84 9.69 -5.62
C PHE A 120 -4.97 9.70 -4.60
N ASP A 121 -6.05 10.44 -4.83
CA ASP A 121 -7.16 10.58 -3.87
C ASP A 121 -8.51 10.36 -4.58
N LYS A 122 -9.05 9.13 -4.58
CA LYS A 122 -10.47 8.85 -4.93
C LYS A 122 -11.00 7.56 -4.27
N PRO A 123 -12.32 7.47 -4.03
CA PRO A 123 -12.95 6.22 -3.62
C PRO A 123 -12.87 5.17 -4.74
N ILE A 124 -12.52 3.94 -4.39
CA ILE A 124 -12.64 2.79 -5.29
C ILE A 124 -14.11 2.35 -5.20
N LYS A 125 -14.83 2.43 -6.33
CA LYS A 125 -16.21 1.97 -6.44
C LYS A 125 -16.28 0.46 -6.56
#